data_AF-A0A2W4J7B7-F1
#
_entry.id   AF-A0A2W4J7B7-F1
#
_cell.length_a   1.000
_cell.length_b   1.000
_cell.length_c   1.000
_cell.angle_alpha   90.00
_cell.angle_beta   90.00
_cell.angle_gamma   90.00
#
_symmetry.space_group_name_H-M   'P 1'
#
loop_
_entity.id
_entity.type
_entity.pdbx_description
1 polymer ?
#
loop_
_entity_poly.entity_id
_entity_poly.type
_entity_poly.pdbx_seq_one_letter_code
_entity_poly.pdbx_strand_id
1 'polypeptide(L)'
;DPAMQRVDQIRRTFQVRRFGSGYDPQQVDRFFEELLAAMAGRGPMPVHENDLDTVRFGLVTGGYFEAEVDAALKEVKEILLRRR
;
A
#
# COMPACT_ATOMS: atom_id res chain seq x y z
N ASP A 1 -3.23 -15.34 -9.36
CA ASP A 1 -1.85 -14.90 -9.17
C ASP A 1 -1.57 -14.76 -7.67
N PRO A 2 -0.70 -15.61 -7.09
CA PRO A 2 -0.38 -15.58 -5.67
C PRO A 2 0.18 -14.25 -5.17
N ALA A 3 0.93 -13.51 -6.00
CA ALA A 3 1.50 -12.23 -5.61
C ALA A 3 0.40 -11.18 -5.37
N MET A 4 -0.57 -11.08 -6.30
CA MET A 4 -1.71 -10.17 -6.13
C MET A 4 -2.56 -10.51 -4.90
N GLN A 5 -2.77 -11.81 -4.61
CA GLN A 5 -3.49 -12.23 -3.41
C GLN A 5 -2.77 -11.80 -2.13
N ARG A 6 -1.43 -11.86 -2.12
CA ARG A 6 -0.63 -11.39 -0.98
C ARG A 6 -0.76 -9.88 -0.78
N VAL A 7 -0.69 -9.10 -1.85
CA VAL A 7 -0.88 -7.63 -1.80
C VAL A 7 -2.28 -7.26 -1.29
N ASP A 8 -3.33 -7.93 -1.77
CA ASP A 8 -4.71 -7.71 -1.29
C ASP A 8 -4.87 -8.09 0.19
N GLN A 9 -4.22 -9.17 0.64
CA GLN A 9 -4.23 -9.56 2.05
C GLN A 9 -3.57 -8.50 2.94
N ILE A 10 -2.40 -7.97 2.53
CA ILE A 10 -1.68 -6.92 3.28
C ILE A 10 -2.57 -5.69 3.48
N ARG A 11 -3.20 -5.19 2.42
CA ARG A 11 -4.12 -4.04 2.47
C ARG A 11 -5.21 -4.20 3.55
N ARG A 12 -5.74 -5.41 3.71
CA ARG A 12 -6.83 -5.70 4.68
C ARG A 12 -6.38 -5.77 6.13
N THR A 13 -5.08 -5.76 6.41
CA THR A 13 -4.55 -5.86 7.77
C THR A 13 -4.39 -4.51 8.48
N PHE A 14 -4.51 -3.39 7.76
CA PHE A 14 -4.29 -2.07 8.33
C PHE A 14 -5.26 -1.76 9.48
N GLN A 15 -4.70 -1.32 10.59
CA GLN A 15 -5.45 -0.88 11.74
C GLN A 15 -5.58 0.63 11.77
N VAL A 16 -6.71 1.13 12.28
CA VAL A 16 -6.91 2.55 12.54
C VAL A 16 -6.35 2.93 13.90
N ARG A 17 -5.73 4.11 13.98
CA ARG A 17 -5.27 4.67 15.25
C ARG A 17 -6.46 5.14 16.10
N ARG A 18 -6.54 4.68 17.35
CA ARG A 18 -7.55 5.15 18.31
C ARG A 18 -7.33 6.60 18.77
N PHE A 19 -6.08 7.05 18.79
CA PHE A 19 -5.67 8.39 19.21
C PHE A 19 -4.58 8.94 18.28
N GLY A 20 -4.56 10.27 18.11
CA GLY A 20 -3.60 10.95 17.25
C GLY A 20 -3.92 10.82 15.76
N SER A 21 -2.98 11.28 14.94
CA SER A 21 -3.05 11.18 13.48
C SER A 21 -2.35 9.92 12.97
N GLY A 22 -2.80 9.46 11.81
CA GLY A 22 -2.19 8.42 10.99
C GLY A 22 -2.46 8.69 9.52
N TYR A 23 -2.00 7.82 8.63
CA TYR A 23 -2.23 8.02 7.19
C TYR A 23 -3.71 7.95 6.82
N ASP A 24 -4.11 8.82 5.89
CA ASP A 24 -5.45 8.88 5.33
C ASP A 24 -5.84 7.55 4.68
N PRO A 25 -6.82 6.82 5.27
CA PRO A 25 -7.27 5.54 4.75
C PRO A 25 -7.70 5.61 3.28
N GLN A 26 -8.32 6.71 2.85
CA GLN A 26 -8.80 6.85 1.47
C GLN A 26 -7.64 6.92 0.48
N GLN A 27 -6.54 7.57 0.83
CA GLN A 27 -5.37 7.66 -0.02
C GLN A 27 -4.62 6.33 -0.08
N VAL A 28 -4.48 5.66 1.07
CA VAL A 28 -3.85 4.35 1.17
C VAL A 28 -4.65 3.33 0.36
N ASP A 29 -5.96 3.22 0.58
CA ASP A 29 -6.81 2.25 -0.11
C ASP A 29 -6.81 2.45 -1.62
N ARG A 30 -6.94 3.70 -2.09
CA ARG A 30 -6.87 4.04 -3.51
C ARG A 30 -5.53 3.64 -4.13
N PHE A 31 -4.42 3.91 -3.43
CA PHE A 31 -3.09 3.55 -3.90
C PHE A 31 -2.94 2.03 -4.08
N PHE A 32 -3.40 1.23 -3.10
CA PHE A 32 -3.36 -0.22 -3.23
C PHE A 32 -4.30 -0.74 -4.33
N GLU A 33 -5.43 -0.08 -4.58
CA GLU A 33 -6.31 -0.42 -5.71
C GLU A 33 -5.64 -0.16 -7.07
N GLU A 34 -5.00 1.00 -7.24
CA GLU A 34 -4.24 1.34 -8.45
C GLU A 34 -3.09 0.36 -8.68
N LEU A 35 -2.38 -0.01 -7.61
CA LEU A 35 -1.31 -1.00 -7.65
C LEU A 35 -1.82 -2.38 -8.09
N LEU A 36 -2.92 -2.87 -7.50
CA LEU A 36 -3.53 -4.14 -7.88
C LEU A 36 -4.04 -4.13 -9.32
N ALA A 37 -4.59 -3.00 -9.79
CA ALA A 37 -5.01 -2.84 -11.17
C ALA A 37 -3.81 -2.91 -12.14
N ALA A 38 -2.71 -2.23 -11.82
CA ALA A 38 -1.47 -2.28 -12.59
C ALA A 38 -0.90 -3.71 -12.66
N MET A 39 -0.87 -4.43 -11.53
CA MET A 39 -0.45 -5.85 -11.47
C MET A 39 -1.34 -6.77 -12.32
N ALA A 40 -2.60 -6.41 -12.51
CA ALA A 40 -3.54 -7.13 -13.38
C ALA A 40 -3.44 -6.70 -14.87
N GLY A 41 -2.47 -5.85 -15.24
CA GLY A 41 -2.31 -5.31 -16.59
C GLY A 41 -3.36 -4.26 -16.95
N ARG A 42 -4.04 -3.68 -15.96
CA ARG A 42 -5.12 -2.70 -16.14
C ARG A 42 -4.64 -1.31 -15.71
N GLY A 43 -3.81 -0.69 -16.55
CA GLY A 43 -3.27 0.64 -16.32
C GLY A 43 -1.81 0.65 -15.88
N PRO A 44 -1.21 1.84 -15.75
CA PRO A 44 0.18 2.01 -15.34
C PRO A 44 0.36 1.79 -13.83
N MET A 45 1.58 1.45 -13.42
CA MET A 45 1.95 1.44 -12.00
C MET A 45 1.85 2.87 -11.43
N PRO A 46 1.24 3.10 -10.26
CA PRO A 46 1.06 4.44 -9.70
C PRO A 46 2.39 5.11 -9.33
N VAL A 47 3.42 4.32 -9.04
CA VAL A 47 4.81 4.75 -8.78
C VAL A 47 5.78 3.71 -9.30
N HIS A 48 7.05 4.08 -9.48
CA HIS A 48 8.09 3.11 -9.79
C HIS A 48 8.31 2.15 -8.61
N GLU A 49 8.54 0.86 -8.88
CA GLU A 49 8.64 -0.19 -7.84
C GLU A 49 9.72 0.11 -6.80
N ASN A 50 10.85 0.68 -7.23
CA ASN A 50 11.94 1.08 -6.35
C ASN A 50 11.57 2.21 -5.36
N ASP A 51 10.54 2.98 -5.66
CA ASP A 51 10.15 4.16 -4.88
C ASP A 51 8.95 3.88 -3.95
N LEU A 52 8.42 2.65 -3.96
CA LEU A 52 7.26 2.26 -3.17
C LEU A 52 7.40 2.54 -1.67
N ASP A 53 8.58 2.28 -1.10
CA ASP A 53 8.90 2.49 0.31
C ASP A 53 9.15 3.97 0.67
N THR A 54 9.10 4.86 -0.31
CA THR A 54 9.24 6.31 -0.13
C THR A 54 7.89 7.05 -0.17
N VAL A 55 6.82 6.37 -0.63
CA VAL A 55 5.47 6.94 -0.73
C VAL A 55 4.99 7.41 0.65
N ARG A 56 4.39 8.61 0.68
CA ARG A 56 3.79 9.20 1.88
C ARG A 56 2.35 9.61 1.58
N PHE A 57 1.50 9.48 2.59
CA PHE A 57 0.09 9.85 2.51
C PHE A 57 -0.22 11.01 3.45
N GLY A 58 -1.34 11.70 3.20
CA GLY A 58 -1.84 12.72 4.11
C GLY A 58 -2.12 12.15 5.51
N LEU A 59 -2.05 13.01 6.54
CA LEU A 59 -2.33 12.62 7.92
C LEU A 59 -3.72 13.09 8.35
N VAL A 60 -4.50 12.19 8.94
CA VAL A 60 -5.85 12.46 9.47
C VAL A 60 -6.03 11.84 10.85
N THR A 61 -6.90 12.43 11.67
CA THR A 61 -7.33 11.82 12.93
C THR A 61 -8.08 10.53 12.64
N GLY A 62 -7.70 9.44 13.34
CA GLY A 62 -8.29 8.12 13.07
C GLY A 62 -7.77 7.43 11.81
N GLY A 63 -6.66 7.91 11.23
CA GLY A 63 -6.01 7.28 10.08
C GLY A 63 -5.35 5.94 10.40
N TYR A 64 -4.87 5.26 9.35
CA TYR A 64 -4.12 4.01 9.49
C TYR A 64 -2.78 4.22 10.21
N PHE A 65 -2.31 3.20 10.92
CA PHE A 65 -0.98 3.24 11.54
C PHE A 65 0.10 3.37 10.45
N GLU A 66 0.79 4.51 10.43
CA GLU A 66 1.85 4.82 9.46
C GLU A 66 2.90 3.72 9.36
N ALA A 67 3.34 3.18 10.50
CA ALA A 67 4.34 2.11 10.54
C ALA A 67 3.86 0.80 9.88
N GLU A 68 2.56 0.47 9.97
CA GLU A 68 2.00 -0.72 9.30
C GLU A 68 1.95 -0.51 7.79
N VAL A 69 1.53 0.68 7.35
CA VAL A 69 1.48 1.03 5.93
C VAL A 69 2.88 1.11 5.32
N ASP A 70 3.84 1.76 6.00
CA ASP A 70 5.24 1.84 5.57
C ASP A 70 5.88 0.44 5.48
N ALA A 71 5.58 -0.45 6.43
CA ALA A 71 6.05 -1.85 6.39
C ALA A 71 5.42 -2.63 5.22
N ALA A 72 4.13 -2.44 4.99
CA ALA A 72 3.42 -3.03 3.86
C ALA A 72 4.00 -2.58 2.51
N LEU A 73 4.29 -1.29 2.34
CA LEU A 73 4.91 -0.76 1.11
C LEU A 73 6.26 -1.42 0.82
N LYS A 74 7.09 -1.64 1.85
CA LYS A 74 8.34 -2.38 1.74
C LYS A 74 8.11 -3.84 1.33
N GLU A 75 7.16 -4.52 1.94
CA GLU A 75 6.85 -5.91 1.57
C GLU A 75 6.34 -6.03 0.13
N VAL A 76 5.48 -5.12 -0.29
CA VAL A 76 4.96 -5.05 -1.66
C VAL A 76 6.08 -4.81 -2.68
N LYS A 77 7.02 -3.91 -2.37
CA LYS A 77 8.22 -3.69 -3.19
C LYS A 77 9.01 -4.99 -3.38
N GLU A 78 9.26 -5.72 -2.31
CA GLU A 78 9.96 -7.01 -2.38
C GLU A 78 9.20 -8.05 -3.23
N ILE A 79 7.87 -8.08 -3.15
CA ILE A 79 7.04 -8.98 -3.97
C ILE A 79 7.17 -8.65 -5.47
N LEU A 80 7.13 -7.37 -5.83
CA LEU A 80 7.23 -6.93 -7.23
C LEU A 80 8.63 -7.20 -7.80
N LEU A 81 9.67 -6.88 -7.03
CA LEU A 81 11.05 -7.12 -7.45
C LEU A 81 11.35 -8.62 -7.67
N ARG A 82 10.73 -9.51 -6.88
CA ARG A 82 10.86 -10.97 -7.03
C ARG A 82 10.07 -11.56 -8.20
N ARG A 83 9.05 -10.85 -8.68
CA ARG A 83 8.17 -11.32 -9.77
C ARG A 83 8.80 -11.11 -11.15
N ARG A 84 9.81 -10.24 -11.24
CA ARG A 84 10.47 -9.87 -12.49
C ARG A 84 11.26 -11.02 -13.11
#